data_AF-A0AAU9ZY92-F1
#
_entry.id   AF-A0AAU9ZY92-F1
#
_cell.length_a   1.000
_cell.length_b   1.000
_cell.length_c   1.000
_cell.angle_alpha   90.00
_cell.angle_beta   90.00
_cell.angle_gamma   90.00
#
_symmetry.space_group_name_H-M   'P 1'
#
loop_
_entity.id
_entity.type
_entity.pdbx_description
1 polymer ?
#
loop_
_entity_poly.entity_id
_entity_poly.type
_entity_poly.pdbx_seq_one_letter_code
_entity_poly.pdbx_strand_id
1 'polypeptide(L)'
;MKKKTLQLAVATHQEPPDAKMLQMVLQGSVGATVNQGPLEVAQVFLAEIPADPKLYRHHNKLRLCFKEFIMRCGEAVEKNRRLITAEQREYQQELKKNYNKLRDSLRPMIERKIPELYKPIFRIDSQKRDSFHRSSFRKCETQLSQGS
;
A
#
# COMPACT_ATOMS: atom_id res chain seq x y z
N MET A 1 -4.26 -3.28 -8.34
CA MET A 1 -4.92 -3.51 -7.03
C MET A 1 -5.75 -2.33 -6.52
N LYS A 2 -5.17 -1.12 -6.32
CA LYS A 2 -5.90 0.03 -5.74
C LYS A 2 -7.29 0.32 -6.32
N LYS A 3 -7.43 0.36 -7.65
CA LYS A 3 -8.73 0.60 -8.31
C LYS A 3 -9.80 -0.43 -7.90
N LYS A 4 -9.44 -1.72 -7.89
CA LYS A 4 -10.35 -2.80 -7.49
C LYS A 4 -10.72 -2.69 -6.01
N THR A 5 -9.74 -2.41 -5.15
CA THR A 5 -9.97 -2.16 -3.71
C THR A 5 -10.97 -1.03 -3.47
N LEU A 6 -10.83 0.09 -4.19
CA LEU A 6 -11.76 1.22 -4.08
C LEU A 6 -13.16 0.85 -4.57
N GLN A 7 -13.28 0.18 -5.72
CA GLN A 7 -14.57 -0.30 -6.22
C GLN A 7 -15.28 -1.20 -5.20
N LEU A 8 -14.52 -2.08 -4.55
CA LEU A 8 -15.05 -2.99 -3.55
C LEU A 8 -15.53 -2.25 -2.29
N ALA A 9 -14.75 -1.27 -1.82
CA ALA A 9 -15.13 -0.42 -0.69
C ALA A 9 -16.40 0.39 -1.01
N VAL A 10 -16.47 1.02 -2.19
CA VAL A 10 -17.64 1.79 -2.63
C VAL A 10 -18.88 0.89 -2.69
N ALA A 11 -18.80 -0.26 -3.35
CA ALA A 11 -19.93 -1.19 -3.44
C ALA A 11 -20.38 -1.74 -2.07
N THR A 12 -19.47 -1.84 -1.11
CA THR A 12 -19.76 -2.33 0.25
C THR A 12 -20.45 -1.29 1.13
N HIS A 13 -20.08 -0.02 0.98
CA HIS A 13 -20.51 1.07 1.86
C HIS A 13 -21.52 2.03 1.25
N GLN A 14 -21.91 1.84 -0.02
CA GLN A 14 -22.96 2.65 -0.65
C GLN A 14 -24.29 2.55 0.09
N GLU A 15 -25.01 3.66 0.11
CA GLU A 15 -26.34 3.78 0.70
C GLU A 15 -27.27 4.51 -0.29
N PRO A 16 -28.43 3.94 -0.67
CA PRO A 16 -28.93 2.63 -0.24
C PRO A 16 -28.07 1.47 -0.79
N PRO A 17 -28.08 0.29 -0.14
CA PRO A 17 -27.25 -0.82 -0.59
C PRO A 17 -27.72 -1.38 -1.94
N ASP A 18 -26.80 -1.51 -2.91
CA ASP A 18 -27.02 -2.29 -4.14
C ASP A 18 -26.28 -3.64 -4.03
N ALA A 19 -27.05 -4.67 -3.69
CA ALA A 19 -26.58 -6.04 -3.51
C ALA A 19 -26.03 -6.64 -4.81
N LYS A 20 -26.61 -6.33 -5.97
CA LYS A 20 -26.16 -6.90 -7.26
C LYS A 20 -24.79 -6.35 -7.64
N MET A 21 -24.59 -5.04 -7.49
CA MET A 21 -23.29 -4.41 -7.71
C MET A 21 -22.23 -4.96 -6.74
N LEU A 22 -22.56 -5.09 -5.45
CA LEU A 22 -21.67 -5.69 -4.45
C LEU A 22 -21.28 -7.13 -4.84
N GLN A 23 -22.25 -7.96 -5.19
CA GLN A 23 -22.03 -9.36 -5.58
C GLN A 23 -21.15 -9.47 -6.83
N MET A 24 -21.41 -8.66 -7.86
CA MET A 24 -20.61 -8.63 -9.07
C MET A 24 -19.15 -8.27 -8.80
N VAL A 25 -18.91 -7.20 -8.02
CA VAL A 25 -17.56 -6.73 -7.71
C VAL A 25 -16.83 -7.72 -6.80
N LEU A 26 -17.52 -8.28 -5.80
CA LEU A 26 -16.97 -9.25 -4.86
C LEU A 26 -16.62 -10.57 -5.56
N GLN A 27 -17.54 -11.14 -6.35
CA GLN A 27 -17.29 -12.38 -7.08
C GLN A 27 -16.13 -12.24 -8.06
N GLY A 28 -16.08 -11.15 -8.81
CA GLY A 28 -14.94 -10.85 -9.69
C GLY A 28 -13.61 -10.57 -8.95
N SER A 29 -13.64 -10.44 -7.62
CA SER A 29 -12.45 -10.20 -6.79
C SER A 29 -11.94 -11.45 -6.09
N VAL A 30 -12.83 -12.30 -5.57
CA VAL A 30 -12.44 -13.52 -4.83
C VAL A 30 -12.64 -14.81 -5.61
N GLY A 31 -13.51 -14.80 -6.62
CA GLY A 31 -13.90 -15.97 -7.42
C GLY A 31 -13.77 -15.74 -8.92
N ALA A 32 -12.76 -14.99 -9.36
CA ALA A 32 -12.48 -14.80 -10.79
C ALA A 32 -12.13 -16.15 -11.44
N THR A 33 -12.85 -16.54 -12.48
CA THR A 33 -12.69 -17.82 -13.19
C THR A 33 -12.05 -17.68 -14.58
N VAL A 34 -12.25 -16.53 -15.23
CA VAL A 34 -11.78 -16.28 -16.61
C VAL A 34 -10.43 -15.56 -16.64
N ASN A 35 -10.26 -14.55 -15.78
CA ASN A 35 -9.04 -13.76 -15.70
C ASN A 35 -8.11 -14.32 -14.62
N GLN A 36 -6.81 -14.16 -14.83
CA GLN A 36 -5.79 -14.40 -13.81
C GLN A 36 -6.11 -13.59 -12.54
N GLY A 37 -6.41 -14.31 -11.46
CA GLY A 37 -6.91 -13.74 -10.21
C GLY A 37 -5.85 -12.91 -9.46
N PRO A 38 -6.24 -12.22 -8.37
CA PRO A 38 -5.31 -11.41 -7.58
C PRO A 38 -4.14 -12.20 -6.96
N LEU A 39 -4.31 -13.52 -6.76
CA LEU A 39 -3.26 -14.38 -6.24
C LEU A 39 -2.04 -14.44 -7.16
N GLU A 40 -2.26 -14.54 -8.48
CA GLU A 40 -1.17 -14.64 -9.45
C GLU A 40 -0.33 -13.35 -9.48
N VAL A 41 -1.00 -12.20 -9.43
CA VAL A 41 -0.32 -10.90 -9.29
C VAL A 41 0.53 -10.86 -8.00
N ALA A 42 0.03 -11.39 -6.89
CA ALA A 42 0.81 -11.45 -5.66
C ALA A 42 2.01 -12.40 -5.80
N GLN A 43 1.83 -13.57 -6.42
CA GLN A 43 2.91 -14.53 -6.63
C GLN A 43 4.03 -13.94 -7.50
N VAL A 44 3.68 -13.28 -8.61
CA VAL A 44 4.67 -12.67 -9.52
C VAL A 44 5.48 -11.56 -8.84
N PHE A 45 4.84 -10.73 -8.01
CA PHE A 45 5.48 -9.50 -7.52
C PHE A 45 5.84 -9.50 -6.04
N LEU A 46 5.33 -10.43 -5.23
CA LEU A 46 5.50 -10.46 -3.77
C LEU A 46 5.99 -11.79 -3.20
N ALA A 47 6.19 -12.84 -4.02
CA ALA A 47 6.73 -14.11 -3.54
C ALA A 47 8.14 -13.94 -2.96
N GLU A 48 8.94 -13.09 -3.59
CA GLU A 48 10.33 -12.80 -3.21
C GLU A 48 10.55 -11.30 -2.99
N ILE A 49 11.33 -10.98 -1.95
CA ILE A 49 11.80 -9.61 -1.76
C ILE A 49 12.90 -9.35 -2.79
N PRO A 50 12.80 -8.30 -3.63
CA PRO A 50 13.80 -8.04 -4.67
C PRO A 50 15.17 -7.76 -4.06
N ALA A 51 16.26 -8.11 -4.74
CA ALA A 51 17.60 -7.81 -4.23
C ALA A 51 17.94 -6.30 -4.28
N ASP A 52 17.41 -5.57 -5.27
CA ASP A 52 17.64 -4.13 -5.43
C ASP A 52 16.83 -3.30 -4.40
N PRO A 53 17.49 -2.56 -3.48
CA PRO A 53 16.81 -1.72 -2.49
C PRO A 53 15.92 -0.62 -3.11
N LYS A 54 16.19 -0.20 -4.35
CA LYS A 54 15.34 0.80 -5.04
C LYS A 54 13.92 0.28 -5.27
N LEU A 55 13.75 -1.04 -5.38
CA LEU A 55 12.45 -1.68 -5.59
C LEU A 55 11.67 -1.89 -4.30
N TYR A 56 12.30 -1.79 -3.12
CA TYR A 56 11.64 -2.03 -1.82
C TYR A 56 10.39 -1.18 -1.61
N ARG A 57 10.42 0.10 -2.02
CA ARG A 57 9.27 0.99 -1.89
C ARG A 57 8.08 0.52 -2.73
N HIS A 58 8.32 0.08 -3.96
CA HIS A 58 7.28 -0.42 -4.85
C HIS A 58 6.72 -1.76 -4.37
N HIS A 59 7.60 -2.69 -4.00
CA HIS A 59 7.22 -3.97 -3.41
C HIS A 59 6.37 -3.78 -2.15
N ASN A 60 6.82 -2.94 -1.20
CA ASN A 60 6.09 -2.67 0.03
C ASN A 60 4.75 -1.95 -0.23
N LYS A 61 4.70 -1.03 -1.20
CA LYS A 61 3.45 -0.38 -1.62
C LYS A 61 2.44 -1.40 -2.14
N LEU A 62 2.87 -2.34 -2.97
CA LEU A 62 2.00 -3.39 -3.48
C LEU A 62 1.53 -4.33 -2.36
N ARG A 63 2.44 -4.75 -1.46
CA ARG A 63 2.13 -5.54 -0.27
C ARG A 63 1.03 -4.90 0.59
N LEU A 64 1.13 -3.59 0.84
CA LEU A 64 0.11 -2.85 1.58
C LEU A 64 -1.21 -2.73 0.81
N CYS A 65 -1.17 -2.61 -0.52
CA CYS A 65 -2.39 -2.64 -1.33
C CYS A 65 -3.11 -3.99 -1.24
N PHE A 66 -2.38 -5.11 -1.15
CA PHE A 66 -2.97 -6.43 -0.94
C PHE A 66 -3.53 -6.62 0.47
N LYS A 67 -2.88 -6.06 1.50
CA LYS A 67 -3.44 -6.03 2.86
C LYS A 67 -4.80 -5.31 2.89
N GLU A 68 -4.88 -4.13 2.29
CA GLU A 68 -6.14 -3.39 2.21
C GLU A 68 -7.17 -4.15 1.36
N PHE A 69 -6.76 -4.68 0.20
CA PHE A 69 -7.65 -5.43 -0.68
C PHE A 69 -8.31 -6.62 0.03
N ILE A 70 -7.53 -7.45 0.73
CA ILE A 70 -8.09 -8.63 1.40
C ILE A 70 -8.99 -8.23 2.58
N MET A 71 -8.66 -7.15 3.29
CA MET A 71 -9.52 -6.58 4.33
C MET A 71 -10.89 -6.18 3.76
N ARG A 72 -10.91 -5.43 2.64
CA ARG A 72 -12.16 -5.04 1.95
C ARG A 72 -12.96 -6.24 1.46
N CYS A 73 -12.30 -7.28 0.95
CA CYS A 73 -12.99 -8.53 0.59
C CYS A 73 -13.72 -9.15 1.80
N GLY A 74 -13.09 -9.14 2.98
CA GLY A 74 -13.73 -9.62 4.21
C GLY A 74 -14.97 -8.81 4.61
N GLU A 75 -14.89 -7.48 4.55
CA GLU A 75 -16.01 -6.57 4.81
C GLU A 75 -17.16 -6.80 3.82
N ALA A 76 -16.84 -6.91 2.53
CA ALA A 76 -17.82 -7.15 1.47
C ALA A 76 -18.54 -8.50 1.63
N VAL A 77 -17.81 -9.56 2.00
CA VAL A 77 -18.40 -10.88 2.28
C VAL A 77 -19.39 -10.80 3.44
N GLU A 78 -19.06 -10.06 4.50
CA GLU A 78 -19.93 -9.91 5.66
C GLU A 78 -21.13 -8.99 5.38
N LYS A 79 -20.96 -7.91 4.61
CA LYS A 79 -22.09 -7.08 4.14
C LYS A 79 -23.02 -7.90 3.26
N ASN A 80 -22.50 -8.67 2.30
CA ASN A 80 -23.32 -9.49 1.41
C ASN A 80 -24.14 -10.54 2.17
N ARG A 81 -23.58 -11.15 3.23
CA ARG A 81 -24.30 -12.09 4.11
C ARG A 81 -25.62 -11.53 4.65
N ARG A 82 -25.72 -10.20 4.84
CA ARG A 82 -26.89 -9.50 5.37
C ARG A 82 -27.89 -9.08 4.28
N LEU A 83 -27.47 -9.11 3.01
CA LEU A 83 -28.26 -8.64 1.87
C LEU A 83 -28.82 -9.78 1.01
N ILE A 84 -28.32 -11.01 1.16
CA ILE A 84 -28.76 -12.17 0.37
C ILE A 84 -30.16 -12.67 0.73
N THR A 85 -30.84 -13.27 -0.24
CA THR A 85 -32.08 -14.05 -0.03
C THR A 85 -31.77 -15.48 0.42
N ALA A 86 -32.80 -16.25 0.79
CA ALA A 86 -32.64 -17.67 1.17
C ALA A 86 -32.04 -18.53 0.04
N GLU A 87 -32.42 -18.25 -1.20
CA GLU A 87 -31.94 -18.95 -2.41
C GLU A 87 -30.45 -18.69 -2.67
N GLN A 88 -29.91 -17.56 -2.19
CA GLN A 88 -28.51 -17.17 -2.41
C GLN A 88 -27.55 -17.70 -1.32
N ARG A 89 -28.00 -18.58 -0.41
CA ARG A 89 -27.17 -19.09 0.70
C ARG A 89 -25.94 -19.88 0.22
N GLU A 90 -26.10 -20.78 -0.75
CA GLU A 90 -24.98 -21.56 -1.30
C GLU A 90 -23.99 -20.66 -2.02
N TYR A 91 -24.48 -19.70 -2.79
CA TYR A 91 -23.66 -18.68 -3.45
C TYR A 91 -22.80 -17.90 -2.44
N GLN A 92 -23.38 -17.46 -1.32
CA GLN A 92 -22.63 -16.80 -0.25
C GLN A 92 -21.61 -17.71 0.43
N GLN A 93 -21.92 -19.00 0.63
CA GLN A 93 -20.96 -19.97 1.19
C GLN A 93 -19.75 -20.14 0.27
N GLU A 94 -19.97 -20.24 -1.04
CA GLU A 94 -18.89 -20.36 -2.02
C GLU A 94 -18.05 -19.07 -2.10
N LEU A 95 -18.67 -17.88 -2.05
CA LEU A 95 -17.94 -16.61 -1.93
C LEU A 95 -17.06 -16.57 -0.68
N LYS A 96 -17.58 -17.02 0.47
CA LYS A 96 -16.84 -17.08 1.73
C LYS A 96 -15.65 -18.04 1.64
N LYS A 97 -15.86 -19.22 1.06
CA LYS A 97 -14.82 -20.24 0.86
C LYS A 97 -13.71 -19.71 -0.05
N ASN A 98 -14.07 -19.08 -1.17
CA ASN A 98 -13.11 -18.48 -2.10
C ASN A 98 -12.31 -17.34 -1.46
N TYR A 99 -12.98 -16.47 -0.69
CA TYR A 99 -12.30 -15.46 0.12
C TYR A 99 -11.30 -16.06 1.11
N ASN A 100 -11.71 -17.08 1.88
CA ASN A 100 -10.83 -17.71 2.87
C ASN A 100 -9.60 -18.33 2.20
N LYS A 101 -9.79 -19.08 1.11
CA LYS A 101 -8.70 -19.67 0.32
C LYS A 101 -7.74 -18.58 -0.17
N LEU A 102 -8.27 -17.51 -0.76
CA LEU A 102 -7.45 -16.39 -1.24
C LEU A 102 -6.67 -15.71 -0.10
N ARG A 103 -7.33 -15.45 1.02
CA ARG A 103 -6.71 -14.83 2.21
C ARG A 103 -5.56 -15.68 2.72
N ASP A 104 -5.78 -16.98 2.86
CA ASP A 104 -4.78 -17.90 3.42
C ASP A 104 -3.59 -18.06 2.47
N SER A 105 -3.82 -18.11 1.15
CA SER A 105 -2.75 -18.10 0.14
C SER A 105 -1.97 -16.78 0.07
N LEU A 106 -2.61 -15.63 0.30
CA LEU A 106 -1.95 -14.32 0.29
C LEU A 106 -1.15 -14.04 1.57
N ARG A 107 -1.57 -14.60 2.71
CA ARG A 107 -0.98 -14.37 4.04
C ARG A 107 0.56 -14.36 4.06
N PRO A 108 1.28 -15.39 3.55
CA PRO A 108 2.74 -15.43 3.62
C PRO A 108 3.42 -14.26 2.88
N MET A 109 2.81 -13.76 1.80
CA MET A 109 3.37 -12.65 1.01
C MET A 109 3.04 -11.28 1.63
N ILE A 110 1.85 -11.12 2.19
CA ILE A 110 1.41 -9.82 2.73
C ILE A 110 1.99 -9.53 4.12
N GLU A 111 2.29 -10.56 4.92
CA GLU A 111 2.86 -10.41 6.26
C GLU A 111 4.38 -10.25 6.26
N ARG A 112 5.06 -10.63 5.18
CA ARG A 112 6.51 -10.48 5.01
C ARG A 112 6.92 -9.01 4.93
N LYS A 113 7.58 -8.50 5.98
CA LYS A 113 8.12 -7.13 6.03
C LYS A 113 9.55 -7.09 5.47
N ILE A 114 9.94 -5.93 4.91
CA ILE A 114 11.32 -5.62 4.53
C ILE A 114 11.93 -4.79 5.68
N PRO A 115 12.80 -5.37 6.54
CA PRO A 115 13.33 -4.71 7.73
C PRO A 115 14.01 -3.37 7.44
N GLU A 116 14.68 -3.24 6.30
CA GLU A 116 15.40 -2.05 5.85
C GLU A 116 14.51 -0.81 5.76
N LEU A 117 13.21 -0.99 5.53
CA LEU A 117 12.24 0.11 5.47
C LEU A 117 11.81 0.64 6.84
N TYR A 118 12.16 -0.06 7.92
CA TYR A 118 11.78 0.30 9.30
C TYR A 118 12.97 0.72 10.16
N LYS A 119 14.20 0.69 9.62
CA LYS A 119 15.38 1.20 10.32
C LYS A 119 15.24 2.71 10.50
N PRO A 120 15.49 3.27 11.70
CA PRO A 120 15.47 4.71 11.91
C PRO A 120 16.45 5.38 10.95
N ILE A 121 16.03 6.47 10.32
CA ILE A 121 16.90 7.28 9.47
C ILE A 121 17.82 8.08 10.40
N PHE A 122 18.84 7.44 10.98
CA PHE A 122 19.96 8.17 11.57
C PHE A 122 20.82 8.69 10.43
N ARG A 123 20.46 9.87 9.91
CA ARG A 123 21.41 10.69 9.15
C ARG A 123 22.37 11.29 10.16
N ILE A 124 23.47 10.59 10.41
CA ILE A 124 24.67 11.27 10.89
C ILE A 124 25.27 11.93 9.65
N ASP A 125 24.83 13.15 9.34
CA ASP A 125 25.62 14.09 8.55
C ASP A 125 26.78 14.54 9.45
N SER A 126 27.76 13.67 9.63
CA SER A 126 29.03 14.02 10.26
C SER A 126 30.14 13.43 9.43
N GLN A 127 30.44 14.07 8.29
CA GLN A 127 31.81 14.27 7.83
C GLN A 127 31.90 15.54 6.95
N LYS A 128 32.60 16.54 7.50
CA LYS A 128 33.39 17.59 6.85
C LYS A 128 32.66 18.64 5.98
N ARG A 129 32.18 19.72 6.63
CA ARG A 129 32.41 21.06 6.09
C ARG A 129 33.85 21.45 6.42
N ASP A 130 34.77 21.16 5.51
CA ASP A 130 36.12 21.72 5.59
C ASP A 130 36.03 23.25 5.50
N SER A 131 36.52 23.88 6.58
CA SER A 131 37.08 25.23 6.65
C SER A 131 36.47 26.33 5.75
N PHE A 132 35.57 27.13 6.35
CA PHE A 132 35.45 28.54 5.97
C PHE A 132 36.79 29.23 6.23
N HIS A 133 37.58 29.44 5.18
CA HIS A 133 38.63 30.45 5.20
C HIS A 133 37.98 31.82 5.37
N ARG A 134 37.98 32.28 6.62
CA ARG A 134 37.62 33.62 7.05
C ARG A 134 38.77 34.56 6.67
N SER A 135 38.82 35.05 5.44
CA SER A 135 39.60 36.26 5.10
C SER A 135 38.79 37.50 5.49
N SER A 136 38.96 37.91 6.74
CA SER A 136 38.67 39.29 7.18
C SER A 136 39.84 40.20 6.82
N PHE A 137 39.59 41.52 6.75
CA PHE A 137 40.50 42.69 6.48
C PHE A 137 40.48 43.18 5.02
N ARG A 138 40.12 44.44 4.66
CA ARG A 138 40.03 45.77 5.32
C ARG A 138 38.95 46.64 4.62
N LYS A 139 38.00 47.25 5.37
CA LYS A 139 37.90 48.67 5.80
C LYS A 139 37.83 49.73 4.67
N CYS A 140 36.64 50.32 4.47
CA CYS A 140 36.43 51.64 3.84
C CYS A 140 36.35 52.76 4.90
N GLU A 141 36.98 53.89 4.55
CA GLU A 141 36.77 55.29 4.94
C GLU A 141 36.76 55.72 6.41
N THR A 142 37.62 56.68 6.78
CA THR A 142 37.24 58.12 6.89
C THR A 142 38.46 58.95 7.31
N GLN A 143 38.50 60.17 6.77
CA GLN A 143 39.47 61.25 6.92
C GLN A 143 39.66 61.72 8.38
N LEU A 144 40.84 62.28 8.68
CA LEU A 144 41.03 63.37 9.66
C LEU A 144 42.35 64.11 9.37
N SER A 145 42.26 65.44 9.44
CA SER A 145 43.19 66.46 8.95
C SER A 145 44.23 66.94 9.97
N GLN A 146 45.13 67.82 9.47
CA GLN A 146 46.07 68.76 10.14
C GLN A 146 47.48 68.20 10.45
N GLY A 147 48.59 68.92 10.22
CA GLY A 147 48.83 70.28 9.76
C GLY A 147 50.31 70.65 9.96
N SER A 148 50.71 71.82 9.42
CA SER A 148 52.03 72.48 9.40
C SER A 148 52.93 72.12 8.22
#